data_AF-A0A1G7N182-F1
#
_entry.id   AF-A0A1G7N182-F1
#
_cell.length_a   1.000
_cell.length_b   1.000
_cell.length_c   1.000
_cell.angle_alpha   90.00
_cell.angle_beta   90.00
_cell.angle_gamma   90.00
#
_symmetry.space_group_name_H-M   'P 1'
#
loop_
_entity.id
_entity.type
_entity.pdbx_description
1 polymer ?
#
loop_
_entity_poly.entity_id
_entity_poly.type
_entity_poly.pdbx_seq_one_letter_code
_entity_poly.pdbx_strand_id
1 'polypeptide(L)'
;MPYIRFKAFPDAFVEEIAPNIVEEFSSIVRVEPEKVKIEVLNVHIITNTPLSVEIMMFQRDKETHDAVAASIDHMLRERGYPGVHIFFIILDPHYYYKEGKPLR
;
A
#
# COMPACT_ATOMS: atom_id res chain seq x y z
N MET A 1 4.45 -3.34 -10.00
CA MET A 1 4.21 -1.89 -9.83
C MET A 1 3.08 -1.71 -8.84
N PRO A 2 3.31 -2.04 -7.56
CA PRO A 2 2.36 -1.73 -6.51
C PRO A 2 2.44 -0.24 -6.13
N TYR A 3 1.29 0.35 -5.83
CA TYR A 3 1.19 1.64 -5.15
C TYR A 3 0.57 1.40 -3.79
N ILE A 4 1.22 1.87 -2.73
CA ILE A 4 0.74 1.80 -1.35
C ILE A 4 0.44 3.23 -0.93
N ARG A 5 -0.85 3.53 -0.74
CA ARG A 5 -1.31 4.87 -0.44
C ARG A 5 -1.80 4.97 1.00
N PHE A 6 -1.20 5.85 1.77
CA PHE A 6 -1.57 6.17 3.14
C PHE A 6 -2.56 7.35 3.12
N LYS A 7 -3.81 7.10 3.48
CA LYS A 7 -4.86 8.12 3.49
C LYS A 7 -5.02 8.74 4.87
N ALA A 8 -4.98 10.06 4.92
CA ALA A 8 -5.11 10.88 6.15
C ALA A 8 -3.98 10.68 7.19
N PHE A 9 -2.86 10.07 6.81
CA PHE A 9 -1.67 9.98 7.67
C PHE A 9 -0.84 11.27 7.59
N PRO A 10 -0.10 11.64 8.64
CA PRO A 10 0.89 12.72 8.56
C PRO A 10 2.02 12.37 7.59
N ASP A 11 2.37 13.30 6.69
CA ASP A 11 3.43 13.10 5.69
C ASP A 11 4.76 12.63 6.33
N ALA A 12 5.22 13.33 7.37
CA ALA A 12 6.47 13.01 8.07
C ALA A 12 6.50 11.59 8.66
N PHE A 13 5.34 11.09 9.11
CA PHE A 13 5.24 9.73 9.61
C PHE A 13 5.40 8.70 8.49
N VAL A 14 4.75 8.95 7.35
CA VAL A 14 4.84 8.04 6.19
C VAL A 14 6.26 8.03 5.63
N GLU A 15 6.91 9.19 5.55
CA GLU A 15 8.32 9.31 5.15
C GLU A 15 9.25 8.50 6.05
N GLU A 16 9.04 8.53 7.37
CA GLU A 16 9.84 7.77 8.35
C GLU A 16 9.71 6.25 8.14
N ILE A 17 8.50 5.74 7.92
CA ILE A 17 8.25 4.29 7.85
C ILE A 17 8.43 3.72 6.44
N ALA A 18 8.44 4.56 5.41
CA ALA A 18 8.45 4.14 4.02
C ALA A 18 9.57 3.14 3.68
N PRO A 19 10.83 3.30 4.14
CA PRO A 19 11.89 2.33 3.85
C PRO A 19 11.56 0.91 4.33
N ASN A 20 11.07 0.78 5.57
CA ASN A 20 10.73 -0.51 6.17
C ASN A 20 9.55 -1.17 5.44
N ILE A 21 8.55 -0.35 5.04
CA ILE A 21 7.40 -0.85 4.29
C ILE A 21 7.82 -1.33 2.90
N VAL A 22 8.70 -0.58 2.21
CA VAL A 22 9.21 -0.98 0.90
C VAL A 22 9.97 -2.29 1.00
N GLU A 23 10.87 -2.43 1.98
CA GLU A 23 11.67 -3.64 2.19
C GLU A 23 10.75 -4.86 2.41
N GLU A 24 9.87 -4.79 3.40
CA GLU A 24 9.03 -5.92 3.78
C GLU A 24 7.99 -6.26 2.69
N PHE A 25 7.32 -5.25 2.11
CA PHE A 25 6.36 -5.47 1.04
C PHE A 25 7.02 -6.12 -0.18
N SER A 26 8.18 -5.62 -0.59
CA SER A 26 8.90 -6.11 -1.76
C SER A 26 9.34 -7.57 -1.59
N SER A 27 9.75 -7.93 -0.36
CA SER A 27 10.09 -9.30 0.04
C SER A 27 8.87 -10.23 -0.08
N ILE A 28 7.73 -9.86 0.52
CA ILE A 28 6.51 -10.67 0.51
C ILE A 28 5.99 -10.86 -0.93
N VAL A 29 5.91 -9.78 -1.70
CA VAL A 29 5.30 -9.78 -3.05
C VAL A 29 6.28 -10.22 -4.15
N ARG A 30 7.55 -10.43 -3.79
CA ARG A 30 8.66 -10.83 -4.67
C ARG A 30 8.81 -9.90 -5.87
N VAL A 31 8.95 -8.61 -5.57
CA VAL A 31 9.22 -7.56 -6.57
C VAL A 31 10.46 -6.78 -6.15
N GLU A 32 11.12 -6.14 -7.11
CA GLU A 32 12.26 -5.27 -6.80
C GLU A 32 11.77 -4.06 -5.96
N PRO A 33 12.48 -3.67 -4.88
CA PRO A 33 12.09 -2.57 -4.00
C PRO A 33 11.77 -1.27 -4.75
N GLU A 34 12.52 -0.96 -5.80
CA GLU A 34 12.38 0.27 -6.60
C GLU A 34 11.05 0.32 -7.39
N LYS A 35 10.35 -0.81 -7.52
CA LYS A 35 9.02 -0.87 -8.13
C LYS A 35 7.90 -0.51 -7.17
N VAL A 36 8.17 -0.50 -5.85
CA VAL A 36 7.19 -0.16 -4.81
C VAL A 36 7.11 1.35 -4.68
N LYS A 37 5.90 1.89 -4.78
CA LYS A 37 5.64 3.32 -4.68
C LYS A 37 4.79 3.59 -3.46
N ILE A 38 5.19 4.56 -2.64
CA ILE A 38 4.44 5.01 -1.47
C ILE A 38 3.94 6.43 -1.74
N GLU A 39 2.67 6.67 -1.45
CA GLU A 39 2.00 7.97 -1.59
C GLU A 39 1.25 8.32 -0.31
N VAL A 40 1.14 9.60 0.00
CA VAL A 40 0.21 10.11 1.02
C VAL A 40 -0.96 10.81 0.34
N LEU A 41 -2.17 10.42 0.71
CA LEU A 41 -3.40 11.07 0.27
C LEU A 41 -3.97 11.91 1.40
N ASN A 42 -3.76 13.21 1.29
CA ASN A 42 -4.34 14.20 2.18
C ASN A 42 -5.82 14.43 1.82
N VAL A 43 -6.69 14.35 2.83
CA VAL A 43 -8.15 14.43 2.65
C VAL A 43 -8.78 15.36 3.67
N HIS A 44 -9.88 16.00 3.26
CA HIS A 44 -10.76 16.72 4.17
C HIS A 44 -11.86 15.77 4.64
N ILE A 45 -11.83 15.41 5.93
CA ILE A 45 -12.72 14.42 6.54
C ILE A 45 -14.04 15.08 6.94
N ILE A 46 -15.17 14.57 6.42
CA ILE A 46 -16.52 15.09 6.72
C ILE A 46 -17.20 14.28 7.84
N THR A 47 -17.09 12.95 7.78
CA THR A 47 -17.62 12.02 8.78
C THR A 47 -16.49 11.18 9.34
N ASN A 48 -16.67 10.61 10.54
CA ASN A 48 -15.64 9.81 11.21
C ASN A 48 -15.14 8.69 10.28
N THR A 49 -13.97 8.90 9.67
CA THR A 49 -13.39 8.02 8.66
C THR A 49 -12.08 7.49 9.24
N PRO A 50 -11.90 6.17 9.38
CA PRO A 50 -10.65 5.63 9.88
C PRO A 50 -9.52 5.92 8.89
N LEU A 51 -8.30 5.98 9.42
CA LEU A 51 -7.10 5.94 8.60
C LEU A 51 -7.11 4.68 7.75
N SER A 52 -6.58 4.76 6.53
CA SER A 52 -6.53 3.60 5.65
C SER A 52 -5.28 3.52 4.80
N VAL A 53 -4.88 2.29 4.50
CA VAL A 53 -3.84 1.98 3.51
C VAL A 53 -4.51 1.32 2.30
N GLU A 54 -4.42 1.99 1.15
CA GLU A 54 -4.96 1.51 -0.12
C GLU A 54 -3.81 0.89 -0.92
N ILE A 55 -3.91 -0.39 -1.26
CA ILE A 55 -2.85 -1.12 -1.96
C ILE A 55 -3.30 -1.44 -3.38
N MET A 56 -2.78 -0.70 -4.36
CA MET A 56 -3.08 -0.91 -5.78
C MET A 56 -2.03 -1.83 -6.38
N MET A 57 -2.43 -3.04 -6.79
CA MET A 57 -1.50 -4.01 -7.37
C MET A 57 -2.21 -5.01 -8.28
N PHE A 58 -1.45 -5.71 -9.12
CA PHE A 58 -1.98 -6.86 -9.86
C PHE A 58 -2.31 -8.01 -8.90
N GLN A 59 -3.27 -8.85 -9.31
CA GLN A 59 -3.71 -10.01 -8.53
C GLN A 59 -2.53 -10.91 -8.11
N ARG A 60 -2.58 -11.35 -6.86
CA ARG A 60 -1.74 -12.39 -6.24
C ARG A 60 -2.61 -13.46 -5.60
N ASP A 61 -2.00 -14.53 -5.11
CA ASP A 61 -2.70 -15.48 -4.25
C ASP A 61 -3.17 -14.81 -2.96
N LYS A 62 -4.13 -15.45 -2.29
CA LYS A 62 -4.76 -14.89 -1.09
C LYS A 62 -3.74 -14.79 0.04
N GLU A 63 -2.86 -15.77 0.15
CA GLU A 63 -1.84 -15.89 1.19
C GLU A 63 -0.86 -14.70 1.14
N THR A 64 -0.48 -14.26 -0.06
CA THR A 64 0.35 -13.05 -0.27
C THR A 64 -0.40 -11.80 0.19
N HIS A 65 -1.67 -11.66 -0.17
CA HIS A 65 -2.48 -10.51 0.27
C HIS A 65 -2.64 -10.48 1.79
N ASP A 66 -2.91 -11.63 2.41
CA ASP A 66 -3.06 -11.76 3.85
C ASP A 66 -1.74 -11.42 4.58
N ALA A 67 -0.60 -11.91 4.07
CA ALA A 67 0.71 -11.62 4.62
C ALA A 67 1.07 -10.13 4.55
N VAL A 68 0.81 -9.47 3.41
CA VAL A 68 1.01 -8.02 3.26
C VAL A 68 0.16 -7.25 4.26
N ALA A 69 -1.14 -7.55 4.35
CA ALA A 69 -2.06 -6.85 5.24
C ALA A 69 -1.65 -7.02 6.72
N ALA A 70 -1.30 -8.23 7.14
CA ALA A 70 -0.86 -8.52 8.50
C ALA A 70 0.45 -7.79 8.84
N SER A 71 1.41 -7.77 7.92
CA SER A 71 2.70 -7.12 8.13
C SER A 71 2.56 -5.59 8.28
N ILE A 72 1.78 -4.95 7.40
CA ILE A 72 1.52 -3.50 7.49
C ILE A 72 0.73 -3.16 8.75
N ASP A 73 -0.32 -3.92 9.10
CA ASP A 73 -1.08 -3.70 10.35
C ASP A 73 -0.16 -3.76 11.58
N HIS A 74 0.73 -4.76 11.63
CA HIS A 74 1.67 -4.91 12.72
C HIS A 74 2.59 -3.68 12.86
N MET A 75 3.22 -3.24 11.77
CA MET A 75 4.11 -2.06 11.78
C MET A 75 3.40 -0.77 12.22
N LEU A 76 2.14 -0.59 11.78
CA LEU A 76 1.34 0.58 12.12
C LEU A 76 0.92 0.56 13.58
N ARG A 77 0.51 -0.60 14.10
CA ARG A 77 0.16 -0.77 15.51
C ARG A 77 1.32 -0.50 16.44
N GLU A 78 2.53 -0.98 16.12
CA GLU A 78 3.74 -0.68 16.89
C GLU A 78 4.06 0.81 16.97
N ARG A 79 3.59 1.59 15.98
CA ARG A 79 3.79 3.04 15.89
C ARG A 79 2.59 3.86 16.37
N GLY A 80 1.65 3.22 17.07
CA GLY A 80 0.53 3.92 17.71
C GLY A 80 -0.68 4.16 16.81
N TYR A 81 -0.78 3.47 15.66
CA TYR A 81 -1.93 3.54 14.76
C TYR A 81 -2.74 2.23 14.77
N PRO A 82 -3.51 1.93 15.84
CA PRO A 82 -4.41 0.78 15.86
C PRO A 82 -5.66 1.04 15.01
N GLY A 83 -6.24 -0.03 14.45
CA GLY A 83 -7.53 0.05 13.76
C GLY A 83 -7.49 0.71 12.38
N VAL A 84 -6.31 0.74 11.74
CA VAL A 84 -6.17 1.18 10.35
C VAL A 84 -6.86 0.18 9.43
N HIS A 85 -7.64 0.67 8.47
CA HIS A 85 -8.25 -0.19 7.46
C HIS A 85 -7.28 -0.43 6.30
N ILE A 86 -7.05 -1.68 5.93
CA ILE A 86 -6.17 -2.05 4.81
C ILE A 86 -6.99 -2.78 3.76
N PHE A 87 -6.92 -2.35 2.50
CA PHE A 87 -7.62 -3.02 1.41
C PHE A 87 -6.87 -2.90 0.09
N PHE A 88 -7.17 -3.84 -0.80
CA PHE A 88 -6.53 -3.96 -2.11
C PHE A 88 -7.44 -3.43 -3.22
N ILE A 89 -6.85 -2.67 -4.14
CA ILE A 89 -7.45 -2.29 -5.42
C ILE A 89 -6.75 -3.14 -6.48
N ILE A 90 -7.43 -4.18 -6.94
CA ILE A 90 -6.86 -5.12 -7.90
C ILE A 90 -6.85 -4.48 -9.29
N LEU A 91 -5.63 -4.32 -9.81
CA LEU A 91 -5.38 -3.82 -11.17
C LEU A 91 -5.49 -4.98 -12.16
N ASP A 92 -6.06 -4.70 -13.33
CA ASP A 92 -6.06 -5.61 -14.46
C ASP A 92 -4.93 -5.22 -15.44
N PRO A 93 -4.01 -6.13 -15.78
CA PRO A 93 -2.92 -5.84 -16.70
C PRO A 93 -3.42 -5.37 -18.08
N HIS A 94 -4.58 -5.84 -18.55
CA HIS A 94 -5.15 -5.42 -19.85
C HIS A 94 -5.53 -3.93 -19.88
N TYR A 95 -5.89 -3.38 -18.71
CA TYR A 95 -6.26 -1.96 -18.54
C TYR A 95 -5.14 -1.12 -17.94
N TYR A 96 -3.96 -1.70 -17.72
CA TYR A 96 -2.79 -0.98 -17.24
C TYR A 96 -1.86 -0.67 -18.41
N TYR A 97 -1.69 0.62 -18.71
CA TYR A 97 -0.85 1.09 -19.81
C TYR A 97 0.45 1.71 -19.30
N LYS A 98 1.59 1.26 -19.84
CA LYS A 98 2.89 1.91 -19.67
C LYS A 98 3.33 2.46 -21.02
N GLU A 99 3.65 3.75 -21.07
CA GLU A 99 4.05 4.45 -22.31
C GLU A 99 3.02 4.24 -23.46
N GLY A 100 1.73 4.28 -23.11
CA GLY A 100 0.63 4.11 -24.06
C GLY A 100 0.39 2.67 -24.54
N LYS A 101 1.11 1.67 -24.01
CA LYS A 101 0.94 0.25 -24.37
C LYS A 101 0.44 -0.54 -23.16
N PRO A 102 -0.54 -1.45 -23.34
CA PRO A 102 -0.97 -2.31 -22.25
C PRO A 102 0.18 -3.20 -21.81
N LEU A 103 0.24 -3.52 -20.52
CA LEU A 103 1.13 -4.57 -20.05
C LEU A 103 0.67 -5.90 -20.63
N ARG A 104 1.62 -6.64 -21.18
CA ARG A 104 1.41 -8.01 -21.64
C ARG A 104 1.67 -8.99 -20.51
#